data_AF-A0A3D5U7C1-F1
#
_entry.id   AF-A0A3D5U7C1-F1
#
_cell.length_a   1.000
_cell.length_b   1.000
_cell.length_c   1.000
_cell.angle_alpha   90.00
_cell.angle_beta   90.00
_cell.angle_gamma   90.00
#
_symmetry.space_group_name_H-M   'P 1'
#
loop_
_entity.id
_entity.type
_entity.pdbx_description
1 polymer ?
#
loop_
_entity_poly.entity_id
_entity_poly.type
_entity_poly.pdbx_seq_one_letter_code
_entity_poly.pdbx_strand_id
1 'polypeptide(L)'
;TRKLFKQKGTGNARVGTRRSPIRVHGGKAFAIYPKDWYRPIPRTKKRMALKVALTDRARNGRICIIEGLSFDKASTKQALDIIAKVE
;
A
#
# COMPACT_ATOMS: atom_id res chain seq x y z
N THR A 1 31.38 -6.79 21.74
CA THR A 1 32.24 -7.42 20.69
C THR A 1 33.65 -6.88 20.84
N ARG A 2 34.68 -7.72 20.76
CA ARG A 2 36.08 -7.28 20.84
C ARG A 2 36.43 -6.38 19.65
N LYS A 3 37.24 -5.35 19.90
CA LYS A 3 37.83 -4.51 18.86
C LYS A 3 38.67 -5.34 17.90
N LEU A 4 38.59 -5.11 16.59
CA LEU A 4 39.35 -5.93 15.62
C LEU A 4 40.86 -5.76 15.79
N PHE A 5 41.31 -4.51 15.97
CA PHE A 5 42.73 -4.16 16.06
C PHE A 5 42.96 -3.15 17.18
N LYS A 6 44.22 -2.99 17.61
CA LYS A 6 44.61 -1.93 18.56
C LYS A 6 44.30 -0.54 17.99
N GLN A 7 44.12 0.46 18.86
CA GLN A 7 43.74 1.83 18.45
C GLN A 7 44.80 2.54 17.59
N LYS A 8 46.07 2.14 17.73
CA LYS A 8 47.25 2.66 17.03
C LYS A 8 48.29 1.53 16.86
N GLY A 9 49.29 1.75 16.03
CA GLY A 9 50.47 0.88 15.87
C GLY A 9 50.31 -0.28 14.87
N THR A 10 49.16 -0.39 14.19
CA THR A 10 48.87 -1.47 13.23
C THR A 10 48.91 -1.04 11.77
N GLY A 11 49.16 0.24 11.47
CA GLY A 11 49.12 0.81 10.11
C GLY A 11 47.73 0.86 9.45
N ASN A 12 46.75 0.14 10.01
CA ASN A 12 45.39 0.07 9.51
C ASN A 12 44.53 1.25 9.99
N ALA A 13 43.46 1.53 9.24
CA ALA A 13 42.41 2.46 9.67
C ALA A 13 41.81 2.04 11.03
N ARG A 14 41.37 3.03 11.81
CA ARG A 14 40.78 2.78 13.14
C ARG A 14 39.41 2.14 12.98
N VAL A 15 39.24 0.94 13.54
CA VAL A 15 37.97 0.19 13.46
C VAL A 15 37.55 -0.27 14.85
N GLY A 16 36.24 -0.18 15.11
CA GLY A 16 35.59 -0.72 16.30
C GLY A 16 35.29 -2.21 16.15
N THR A 17 34.05 -2.54 15.78
CA THR A 17 33.51 -3.90 15.71
C THR A 17 33.50 -4.47 14.28
N ARG A 18 33.54 -5.81 14.16
CA ARG A 18 33.50 -6.51 12.86
C ARG A 18 32.11 -6.45 12.21
N ARG A 19 31.06 -6.22 13.00
CA ARG A 19 29.66 -6.12 12.55
C ARG A 19 29.27 -4.72 12.05
N SER A 20 30.24 -3.82 11.84
CA SER A 20 29.99 -2.46 11.34
C SER A 20 29.40 -2.50 9.92
N PRO A 21 28.43 -1.62 9.59
CA PRO A 21 27.76 -1.63 8.28
C PRO A 21 28.65 -1.30 7.09
N ILE A 22 29.85 -0.75 7.32
CA ILE A 22 30.83 -0.51 6.25
C ILE A 22 31.52 -1.80 5.76
N ARG A 23 31.44 -2.89 6.52
CA ARG A 23 32.12 -4.16 6.18
C ARG A 23 31.15 -5.14 5.55
N VAL A 24 31.67 -6.00 4.66
CA VAL A 24 30.95 -7.17 4.14
C VAL A 24 30.53 -8.06 5.31
N HIS A 25 29.28 -8.55 5.29
CA HIS A 25 28.64 -9.29 6.40
C HIS A 25 28.48 -8.49 7.71
N GLY A 26 28.61 -7.16 7.66
CA GLY A 26 28.20 -6.26 8.72
C GLY A 26 26.69 -6.07 8.78
N GLY A 27 26.22 -5.27 9.75
CA GLY A 27 24.81 -4.87 9.79
C GLY A 27 24.42 -3.94 8.62
N LYS A 28 23.14 -3.57 8.52
CA LYS A 28 22.66 -2.56 7.57
C LYS A 28 22.37 -1.26 8.31
N ALA A 29 22.97 -0.14 7.90
CA ALA A 29 22.83 1.15 8.60
C ALA A 29 21.38 1.68 8.58
N PHE A 30 20.72 1.60 7.43
CA PHE A 30 19.31 1.95 7.25
C PHE A 30 18.57 0.73 6.71
N ALA A 31 18.24 -0.21 7.61
CA ALA A 31 17.39 -1.32 7.24
C ALA A 31 15.97 -0.81 6.99
N ILE A 32 15.30 -1.37 5.97
CA ILE A 32 13.87 -1.15 5.78
C ILE A 32 13.18 -2.10 6.74
N TYR A 33 12.40 -1.53 7.64
CA TYR A 33 11.55 -2.28 8.56
C TYR A 33 10.11 -2.29 8.03
N PRO A 34 9.33 -3.35 8.32
CA PRO A 34 7.89 -3.33 8.08
C PRO A 34 7.29 -2.11 8.76
N LYS A 35 6.58 -1.29 7.97
CA LYS A 35 5.98 -0.04 8.43
C LYS A 35 4.55 0.03 7.94
N ASP A 36 3.65 0.42 8.84
CA ASP A 36 2.30 0.81 8.47
C ASP A 36 2.33 2.21 7.83
N TRP A 37 1.78 2.30 6.61
CA TRP A 37 1.67 3.54 5.84
C TRP A 37 0.28 4.17 5.96
N TYR A 38 -0.61 3.59 6.74
CA TYR A 38 -1.95 4.10 6.96
C TYR A 38 -1.91 5.53 7.53
N ARG A 39 -2.73 6.40 6.95
CA ARG A 39 -2.95 7.76 7.45
C ARG A 39 -4.45 8.00 7.62
N PRO A 40 -4.92 8.38 8.82
CA PRO A 40 -6.33 8.65 9.02
C PRO A 40 -6.77 9.89 8.23
N ILE A 41 -7.94 9.80 7.61
CA ILE A 41 -8.58 10.91 6.90
C ILE A 41 -9.87 11.28 7.65
N PRO A 42 -10.15 12.58 7.87
CA PRO A 42 -11.40 13.02 8.50
C PRO A 42 -12.64 12.47 7.80
N ARG A 43 -13.67 12.14 8.58
CA ARG A 43 -14.94 11.58 8.07
C ARG A 43 -15.61 12.50 7.06
N THR A 44 -15.50 13.82 7.24
CA THR A 44 -16.05 14.83 6.33
C THR A 44 -15.40 14.76 4.95
N LYS A 45 -14.07 14.65 4.88
CA LYS A 45 -13.32 14.52 3.61
C LYS A 45 -13.66 13.21 2.89
N LYS A 46 -13.78 12.09 3.62
CA LYS A 46 -14.21 10.81 3.02
C LYS A 46 -15.61 10.90 2.38
N ARG A 47 -16.56 11.53 3.07
CA ARG A 47 -17.92 11.77 2.55
C ARG A 47 -17.91 12.67 1.33
N MET A 48 -17.10 13.74 1.35
CA MET A 48 -16.96 14.65 0.21
C MET A 48 -16.38 13.95 -1.02
N ALA A 49 -15.32 13.16 -0.84
CA ALA A 49 -14.70 12.41 -1.93
C ALA A 49 -15.69 11.45 -2.61
N LEU A 50 -16.53 10.76 -1.83
CA LEU A 50 -17.59 9.89 -2.37
C LEU A 50 -18.61 10.68 -3.22
N LYS A 51 -19.07 11.84 -2.72
CA LYS A 51 -19.99 12.70 -3.48
C LYS A 51 -19.38 13.16 -4.80
N VAL A 52 -18.12 13.58 -4.78
CA VAL A 52 -17.39 14.02 -5.97
C VAL A 52 -17.26 12.88 -6.98
N ALA A 53 -16.87 11.69 -6.54
CA ALA A 53 -16.72 10.52 -7.40
C ALA A 53 -18.05 10.09 -8.06
N LEU A 54 -19.16 10.11 -7.31
CA LEU A 54 -20.49 9.81 -7.86
C LEU A 54 -20.95 10.90 -8.83
N THR A 55 -20.72 12.17 -8.51
CA THR A 55 -21.11 13.29 -9.39
C THR A 55 -20.34 13.24 -10.71
N ASP A 56 -19.04 12.93 -10.66
CA ASP A 56 -18.21 12.78 -11.85
C ASP A 56 -18.70 11.63 -12.74
N ARG A 57 -18.96 10.45 -12.15
CA ARG A 57 -19.52 9.32 -12.90
C ARG A 57 -20.91 9.63 -13.48
N ALA A 58 -21.77 10.34 -12.75
CA ALA A 58 -23.08 10.76 -13.23
C ALA A 58 -22.97 11.71 -14.44
N ARG A 59 -22.08 12.71 -14.36
CA ARG A 59 -21.82 13.66 -15.47
C ARG A 59 -21.33 12.96 -16.74
N ASN A 60 -20.55 11.90 -16.57
CA ASN A 60 -20.04 11.08 -17.68
C ASN A 60 -21.03 10.01 -18.16
N GLY A 61 -22.28 9.98 -17.65
CA GLY A 61 -23.30 9.00 -18.03
C GLY A 61 -22.99 7.57 -17.61
N ARG A 62 -22.03 7.35 -16.69
CA ARG A 62 -21.55 6.02 -16.25
C ARG A 62 -22.28 5.48 -15.02
N ILE A 63 -23.47 6.00 -14.73
CA ILE A 63 -24.32 5.56 -13.62
C ILE A 63 -25.67 5.19 -14.19
N CYS A 64 -26.07 3.93 -13.99
CA CYS A 64 -27.42 3.46 -14.27
C CYS A 64 -28.11 3.18 -12.94
N ILE A 65 -29.38 3.59 -12.84
CA ILE A 65 -30.23 3.33 -11.67
C ILE A 65 -31.08 2.10 -12.01
N ILE A 66 -31.04 1.09 -11.14
CA ILE A 66 -31.82 -0.15 -11.28
C ILE A 66 -32.80 -0.18 -10.11
N GLU A 67 -34.10 -0.28 -10.39
CA GLU A 67 -35.15 -0.21 -9.36
C GLU A 67 -35.23 -1.48 -8.49
N GLY A 68 -34.85 -2.63 -9.04
CA GLY A 68 -34.88 -3.90 -8.33
C GLY A 68 -33.99 -4.95 -8.95
N LEU A 69 -33.30 -5.72 -8.11
CA LEU A 69 -32.43 -6.82 -8.50
C LEU A 69 -32.89 -8.08 -7.73
N SER A 70 -33.79 -8.86 -8.31
CA SER A 70 -34.29 -10.11 -7.72
C SER A 70 -33.72 -11.32 -8.45
N PHE A 71 -33.08 -12.22 -7.70
CA PHE A 71 -32.60 -13.51 -8.21
C PHE A 71 -33.22 -14.64 -7.38
N ASP A 72 -34.09 -15.44 -7.96
CA ASP A 72 -34.65 -16.63 -7.29
C ASP A 72 -33.61 -17.74 -7.13
N LYS A 73 -32.61 -17.79 -8.02
CA LYS A 73 -31.46 -18.71 -7.98
C LYS A 73 -30.20 -18.00 -8.48
N ALA A 74 -29.04 -18.37 -7.96
CA ALA A 74 -27.76 -17.89 -8.47
C ALA A 74 -27.53 -18.44 -9.89
N SER A 75 -27.84 -17.63 -10.92
CA SER A 75 -27.72 -17.98 -12.34
C SER A 75 -26.91 -16.93 -13.08
N THR A 76 -25.81 -17.36 -13.69
CA THR A 76 -24.93 -16.48 -14.48
C THR A 76 -25.59 -15.96 -15.75
N LYS A 77 -26.53 -16.73 -16.34
CA LYS A 77 -27.29 -16.31 -17.52
C LYS A 77 -28.19 -15.10 -17.23
N GLN A 78 -28.88 -15.12 -16.08
CA GLN A 78 -29.72 -14.00 -15.65
C GLN A 78 -28.88 -12.74 -15.35
N ALA A 79 -27.67 -12.91 -14.81
CA ALA A 79 -26.76 -11.79 -14.57
C ALA A 79 -26.28 -11.13 -15.87
N LEU A 80 -25.99 -11.92 -16.92
CA LEU A 80 -25.61 -11.39 -18.24
C LEU A 80 -26.72 -10.55 -18.87
N ASP A 81 -27.98 -11.01 -18.81
CA ASP A 81 -29.12 -10.26 -19.36
C ASP A 81 -29.34 -8.91 -18.66
N ILE A 82 -29.00 -8.81 -17.37
CA ILE A 82 -29.08 -7.56 -16.61
C ILE A 82 -27.93 -6.63 -16.99
N ILE A 83 -26.72 -7.16 -17.11
CA ILE A 83 -25.53 -6.37 -17.50
C ILE A 83 -25.71 -5.81 -18.92
N ALA A 84 -26.26 -6.60 -19.85
CA ALA A 84 -26.54 -6.15 -21.22
C ALA A 84 -27.56 -5.00 -21.31
N LYS A 85 -28.37 -4.77 -20.26
CA LYS A 85 -29.30 -3.62 -20.19
C LYS A 85 -28.64 -2.36 -19.60
N VAL A 86 -27.45 -2.49 -19.03
CA VAL A 86 -26.70 -1.41 -18.37
C VAL A 86 -25.60 -0.85 -19.28
N GLU A 87 -25.16 -1.60 -20.29
CA GLU A 87 -24.39 -1.11 -21.45
C GLU A 87 -25.27 -0.28 -22.40
#